data_AF-A0A9E5IX32-F1
#
_entry.id   AF-A0A9E5IX32-F1
#
_cell.length_a   1.000
_cell.length_b   1.000
_cell.length_c   1.000
_cell.angle_alpha   90.00
_cell.angle_beta   90.00
_cell.angle_gamma   90.00
#
_symmetry.space_group_name_H-M   'P 1'
#
loop_
_entity.id
_entity.type
_entity.pdbx_description
1 polymer ?
#
loop_
_entity_poly.entity_id
_entity_poly.type
_entity_poly.pdbx_seq_one_letter_code
_entity_poly.pdbx_strand_id
1 'polypeptide(L)'
;VGHVHSGALGWVGLVTMGTMYYLIPRLFGQKKMYSVKAIEAHFWIATIGIVIYIAAMWIAGVMQGLMWRSVNADGTLTYTFVESVKATYPFYMLRLLGGLLYLGGMLIMLWNTLKTATNGRSVDVQIPAPAHA
;
A
#
# COMPACT_ATOMS: atom_id res chain seq x y z
N VAL A 1 7.64 2.53 11.58
CA VAL A 1 7.16 1.67 10.46
C VAL A 1 5.80 2.10 9.93
N GLY A 2 4.79 2.26 10.79
CA GLY A 2 3.44 2.70 10.38
C GLY A 2 3.46 3.98 9.54
N HIS A 3 4.08 5.06 10.05
CA HIS A 3 4.24 6.33 9.33
C HIS A 3 4.82 6.16 7.90
N VAL A 4 5.91 5.41 7.76
CA VAL A 4 6.57 5.17 6.46
C VAL A 4 5.60 4.49 5.49
N HIS A 5 4.88 3.45 5.93
CA HIS A 5 3.98 2.71 5.05
C HIS A 5 2.68 3.47 4.76
N SER A 6 2.25 4.38 5.64
CA SER A 6 1.18 5.34 5.34
C SER A 6 1.54 6.19 4.12
N GLY A 7 2.75 6.74 4.07
CA GLY A 7 3.24 7.51 2.92
C GLY A 7 3.58 6.65 1.71
N ALA A 8 4.36 5.59 1.90
CA ALA A 8 4.82 4.75 0.79
C ALA A 8 3.67 4.04 0.08
N LEU A 9 2.76 3.38 0.82
CA LEU A 9 1.66 2.63 0.21
C LEU A 9 0.45 3.51 -0.09
N GLY A 10 0.07 4.36 0.86
CA GLY A 10 -1.15 5.17 0.79
C GLY A 10 -1.01 6.43 -0.06
N TRP A 11 0.18 7.03 -0.15
CA TRP A 11 0.43 8.19 -0.99
C TRP A 11 1.15 7.80 -2.29
N VAL A 12 2.44 7.45 -2.20
CA VAL A 12 3.30 7.20 -3.37
C VAL A 12 2.77 6.06 -4.23
N GLY A 13 2.37 4.96 -3.60
CA GLY A 13 1.80 3.81 -4.29
C GLY A 13 0.50 4.17 -5.03
N LEU A 14 -0.51 4.67 -4.31
CA LEU A 14 -1.82 4.95 -4.90
C LEU A 14 -1.76 5.98 -6.03
N VAL A 15 -0.98 7.07 -5.89
CA VAL A 15 -0.85 8.06 -6.96
C VAL A 15 -0.18 7.45 -8.20
N THR A 16 0.92 6.71 -8.01
CA THR A 16 1.64 6.06 -9.12
C THR A 16 0.74 5.07 -9.86
N MET A 17 0.01 4.23 -9.13
CA MET A 17 -0.90 3.25 -9.73
C MET A 17 -2.06 3.93 -10.46
N GLY A 18 -2.64 4.98 -9.89
CA GLY A 18 -3.68 5.78 -10.55
C GLY A 18 -3.18 6.42 -11.86
N THR A 19 -1.99 7.02 -11.85
CA THR A 19 -1.34 7.58 -13.04
C THR A 19 -1.09 6.51 -14.09
N MET A 20 -0.62 5.32 -13.70
CA MET A 20 -0.42 4.19 -14.61
C MET A 20 -1.74 3.74 -15.26
N TYR A 21 -2.81 3.60 -14.48
CA TYR A 21 -4.14 3.25 -15.03
C TYR A 21 -4.68 4.28 -16.01
N TYR A 22 -4.29 5.54 -15.87
CA TYR A 22 -4.63 6.59 -16.81
C TYR A 22 -3.76 6.54 -18.09
N LEU A 23 -2.44 6.38 -17.95
CA LEU A 23 -1.50 6.49 -19.06
C LEU A 23 -1.42 5.24 -19.93
N ILE A 24 -1.35 4.05 -19.31
CA ILE A 24 -1.17 2.78 -20.02
C ILE A 24 -2.14 2.62 -21.20
N PRO A 25 -3.48 2.73 -21.04
CA PRO A 25 -4.37 2.49 -22.16
C PRO A 25 -4.11 3.48 -23.31
N ARG A 26 -3.79 4.74 -23.01
CA ARG A 26 -3.49 5.77 -24.03
C ARG A 26 -2.23 5.44 -24.83
N LEU A 27 -1.18 4.97 -24.17
CA LEU A 27 0.07 4.56 -24.82
C LEU A 27 -0.10 3.34 -25.74
N PHE A 28 -1.08 2.49 -25.45
CA PHE A 28 -1.41 1.30 -26.25
C PHE A 28 -2.64 1.50 -27.16
N GLY A 29 -3.04 2.75 -27.44
CA GLY A 29 -4.13 3.08 -28.36
C GLY A 29 -5.53 2.66 -27.87
N GLN A 30 -5.67 2.33 -26.59
CA GLN A 30 -6.91 1.91 -25.95
C GLN A 30 -7.61 3.09 -25.28
N LYS A 31 -8.96 3.10 -25.35
CA LYS A 31 -9.77 4.13 -24.68
C LYS A 31 -9.83 3.97 -23.16
N LYS A 32 -9.63 2.75 -22.66
CA LYS A 32 -9.70 2.38 -21.25
C LYS A 32 -8.87 1.13 -20.98
N MET A 33 -8.54 0.89 -19.72
CA MET A 33 -7.96 -0.39 -19.28
C MET A 33 -8.88 -1.56 -19.62
N TYR A 34 -8.28 -2.75 -19.77
CA TYR A 34 -8.99 -3.98 -20.11
C TYR A 34 -10.21 -4.25 -19.21
N SER A 35 -10.05 -4.10 -17.89
CA SER A 35 -11.16 -4.20 -16.93
C SER A 35 -11.13 -3.05 -15.92
N VAL A 36 -12.16 -2.22 -15.93
CA VAL A 36 -12.37 -1.15 -14.93
C VAL A 36 -12.77 -1.75 -13.58
N LYS A 37 -13.54 -2.84 -13.58
CA LYS A 37 -13.91 -3.58 -12.35
C LYS A 37 -12.69 -4.14 -11.63
N ALA A 38 -11.66 -4.54 -12.37
CA ALA A 38 -10.40 -5.00 -11.78
C ALA A 38 -9.61 -3.85 -11.12
N ILE A 39 -9.73 -2.61 -11.62
CA ILE A 39 -9.17 -1.43 -10.98
C ILE A 39 -9.86 -1.18 -9.63
N GLU A 40 -11.19 -1.26 -9.60
CA GLU A 40 -11.97 -1.10 -8.38
C GLU A 40 -11.64 -2.20 -7.35
N ALA A 41 -11.54 -3.46 -7.79
CA ALA A 41 -11.11 -4.56 -6.92
C ALA A 41 -9.70 -4.34 -6.38
N HIS A 42 -8.75 -3.92 -7.24
CA HIS A 42 -7.40 -3.56 -6.80
C HIS A 42 -7.44 -2.42 -5.77
N PHE A 43 -8.19 -1.35 -6.02
CA PHE A 43 -8.32 -0.22 -5.10
C PHE A 43 -8.79 -0.68 -3.71
N TRP A 44 -9.84 -1.48 -3.63
CA TRP A 44 -10.37 -1.94 -2.34
C TRP A 44 -9.42 -2.90 -1.62
N ILE A 45 -8.86 -3.86 -2.33
CA ILE A 45 -7.91 -4.83 -1.75
C ILE A 45 -6.66 -4.10 -1.22
N ALA A 46 -6.11 -3.17 -2.00
CA ALA A 46 -4.96 -2.37 -1.59
C ALA A 46 -5.31 -1.45 -0.40
N THR A 47 -6.46 -0.78 -0.43
CA THR A 47 -6.89 0.13 0.64
C THR A 47 -7.11 -0.60 1.96
N ILE A 48 -7.82 -1.73 1.93
CA ILE A 48 -8.02 -2.57 3.12
C ILE A 48 -6.68 -3.07 3.65
N GLY A 49 -5.79 -3.53 2.77
CA GLY A 49 -4.43 -3.96 3.14
C GLY A 49 -3.63 -2.85 3.83
N ILE A 50 -3.67 -1.62 3.29
CA ILE A 50 -3.03 -0.44 3.87
C ILE A 50 -3.58 -0.13 5.25
N VAL A 51 -4.91 -0.08 5.41
CA VAL A 51 -5.55 0.26 6.69
C VAL A 51 -5.18 -0.76 7.77
N ILE A 52 -5.24 -2.06 7.45
CA ILE A 52 -4.82 -3.13 8.38
C ILE A 52 -3.34 -2.95 8.77
N TYR A 53 -2.47 -2.68 7.80
CA TYR A 53 -1.03 -2.48 8.05
C TYR A 53 -0.80 -1.29 9.00
N ILE A 54 -1.39 -0.13 8.70
CA ILE A 54 -1.20 1.10 9.48
C ILE A 54 -1.73 0.91 10.90
N ALA A 55 -2.94 0.38 11.05
CA ALA A 55 -3.56 0.14 12.35
C ALA A 55 -2.69 -0.79 13.21
N ALA A 56 -2.24 -1.91 12.65
CA ALA A 56 -1.37 -2.85 13.36
C ALA A 56 -0.05 -2.19 13.83
N MET A 57 0.57 -1.36 12.98
CA MET A 57 1.83 -0.69 13.32
C MET A 57 1.69 0.49 14.27
N TRP A 58 0.55 1.16 14.29
CA TRP A 58 0.24 2.16 15.30
C TRP A 58 0.10 1.51 16.67
N ILE A 59 -0.72 0.46 16.79
CA ILE A 59 -0.94 -0.24 18.06
C ILE A 59 0.38 -0.84 18.56
N ALA A 60 1.13 -1.53 17.69
CA ALA A 60 2.43 -2.09 18.05
C ALA A 60 3.41 -1.01 18.54
N GLY A 61 3.52 0.11 17.80
CA GLY A 61 4.45 1.19 18.16
C GLY A 61 4.10 1.87 19.48
N VAL A 62 2.81 2.17 19.71
CA VAL A 62 2.35 2.76 20.97
C VAL A 62 2.58 1.79 22.15
N MET A 63 2.24 0.52 21.97
CA MET A 63 2.44 -0.50 23.00
C MET A 63 3.92 -0.71 23.34
N GLN A 64 4.80 -0.79 22.33
CA GLN A 64 6.25 -0.84 22.56
C GLN A 64 6.75 0.37 23.34
N GLY A 65 6.36 1.58 22.90
CA GLY A 65 6.73 2.82 23.57
C GLY A 65 6.25 2.88 25.02
N LEU A 66 5.03 2.41 25.30
CA LEU A 66 4.48 2.32 26.65
C LEU A 66 5.22 1.31 27.52
N MET A 67 5.49 0.11 27.01
CA MET A 67 6.18 -0.94 27.77
C MET A 67 7.63 -0.55 28.07
N TRP A 68 8.35 0.04 27.12
CA TRP A 68 9.75 0.44 27.29
C TRP A 68 9.95 1.57 28.30
N ARG A 69 8.94 2.43 28.49
CA ARG A 69 8.98 3.53 29.46
C ARG A 69 8.24 3.22 30.77
N SER A 70 7.73 2.01 30.92
CA SER A 70 6.98 1.62 32.10
C SER A 70 7.93 1.39 33.27
N VAL A 71 7.71 2.12 34.35
CA VAL A 71 8.48 2.02 35.59
C VAL A 71 7.53 1.74 36.75
N ASN A 72 7.97 0.88 37.67
CA ASN A 72 7.28 0.59 38.91
C ASN A 72 7.46 1.77 39.90
N ALA A 73 6.70 1.75 40.99
CA ALA A 73 6.78 2.79 42.03
C ALA A 73 8.16 2.88 42.71
N ASP A 74 8.95 1.81 42.65
CA ASP A 74 10.33 1.74 43.15
C ASP A 74 11.39 2.18 42.11
N GLY A 75 10.97 2.61 40.92
CA GLY A 75 11.85 3.07 39.85
C GLY A 75 12.45 1.96 38.98
N THR A 76 12.14 0.68 39.24
CA THR A 76 12.55 -0.43 38.38
C THR A 76 11.71 -0.51 37.10
N LEU A 77 12.26 -1.08 36.03
CA LEU A 77 11.51 -1.29 34.78
C LEU A 77 10.42 -2.35 34.98
N THR A 78 9.18 -2.03 34.59
CA THR A 78 8.03 -2.94 34.72
C THR A 78 8.12 -4.13 33.78
N TYR A 79 8.64 -3.93 32.57
CA TYR A 79 8.71 -4.97 31.53
C TYR A 79 10.13 -5.15 31.03
N THR A 80 10.51 -6.40 30.80
CA THR A 80 11.71 -6.75 30.06
C THR A 80 11.52 -6.46 28.57
N PHE A 81 12.63 -6.30 27.84
CA PHE A 81 12.57 -6.12 26.39
C PHE A 81 11.89 -7.31 25.68
N VAL A 82 12.15 -8.54 26.13
CA VAL A 82 11.58 -9.76 25.53
C VAL A 82 10.04 -9.79 25.66
N GLU A 83 9.48 -9.31 26.77
CA GLU A 83 8.02 -9.21 26.94
C GLU A 83 7.41 -8.24 25.93
N SER A 84 8.06 -7.09 25.69
CA SER A 84 7.61 -6.15 24.67
C SER A 84 7.62 -6.78 23.26
N VAL A 85 8.62 -7.60 22.95
CA VAL A 85 8.71 -8.31 21.66
C VAL A 85 7.59 -9.33 21.54
N LYS A 86 7.37 -10.16 22.57
CA LYS A 86 6.29 -11.16 22.58
C LYS A 86 4.91 -10.52 22.41
N ALA A 87 4.66 -9.40 23.10
CA ALA A 87 3.40 -8.66 22.98
C ALA A 87 3.15 -8.19 21.53
N THR A 88 4.22 -7.85 20.78
CA THR A 88 4.07 -7.33 19.41
C THR A 88 3.79 -8.34 18.31
N TYR A 89 3.94 -9.65 18.58
CA TYR A 89 3.80 -10.71 17.56
C TYR A 89 2.47 -10.72 16.80
N PRO A 90 1.29 -10.58 17.46
CA PRO A 90 0.02 -10.53 16.75
C PRO A 90 -0.03 -9.41 15.70
N PHE A 91 0.57 -8.26 15.99
CA PHE A 91 0.59 -7.12 15.08
C PHE A 91 1.53 -7.35 13.88
N TYR A 92 2.59 -8.14 14.03
CA TYR A 92 3.42 -8.52 12.88
C TYR A 92 2.70 -9.47 11.93
N MET A 93 1.82 -10.33 12.43
CA MET A 93 0.95 -11.15 11.58
C MET A 93 -0.08 -10.31 10.83
N LEU A 94 -0.74 -9.37 11.51
CA LEU A 94 -1.66 -8.43 10.85
C LEU A 94 -0.95 -7.56 9.81
N ARG A 95 0.27 -7.11 10.10
CA ARG A 95 1.12 -6.39 9.14
C ARG A 95 1.38 -7.23 7.89
N LEU A 96 1.77 -8.50 8.06
CA LEU A 96 2.02 -9.41 6.95
C LEU A 96 0.74 -9.60 6.12
N LEU A 97 -0.40 -9.83 6.77
CA LEU A 97 -1.70 -9.95 6.10
C LEU A 97 -2.04 -8.71 5.28
N GLY A 98 -1.91 -7.51 5.86
CA GLY A 98 -2.13 -6.26 5.16
C GLY A 98 -1.20 -6.07 3.96
N GLY A 99 0.08 -6.44 4.11
CA GLY A 99 1.06 -6.43 3.02
C GLY A 99 0.74 -7.42 1.90
N LEU A 100 0.27 -8.63 2.25
CA LEU A 100 -0.14 -9.65 1.27
C LEU A 100 -1.39 -9.23 0.49
N LEU A 101 -2.36 -8.56 1.14
CA LEU A 101 -3.50 -7.98 0.44
C LEU A 101 -3.02 -6.93 -0.57
N TYR A 102 -2.17 -5.99 -0.16
CA TYR A 102 -1.61 -4.99 -1.06
C TYR A 102 -0.88 -5.63 -2.25
N LEU A 103 -0.04 -6.64 -1.99
CA LEU A 103 0.65 -7.40 -3.03
C LEU A 103 -0.34 -8.13 -3.96
N GLY A 104 -1.40 -8.71 -3.43
CA GLY A 104 -2.48 -9.31 -4.22
C GLY A 104 -3.14 -8.30 -5.15
N GLY A 105 -3.34 -7.07 -4.67
CA GLY A 105 -3.76 -5.92 -5.49
C GLY A 105 -2.80 -5.64 -6.67
N MET A 106 -1.49 -5.65 -6.41
CA MET A 106 -0.46 -5.47 -7.43
C MET A 106 -0.49 -6.57 -8.50
N LEU A 107 -0.78 -7.82 -8.12
CA LEU A 107 -0.94 -8.92 -9.08
C LEU A 107 -2.17 -8.70 -9.99
N ILE A 108 -3.28 -8.20 -9.44
CA ILE A 108 -4.46 -7.81 -10.24
C ILE A 108 -4.10 -6.68 -11.22
N MET A 109 -3.35 -5.68 -10.75
CA MET A 109 -2.87 -4.59 -11.60
C MET A 109 -1.97 -5.09 -12.74
N LEU A 110 -1.01 -5.97 -12.42
CA LEU A 110 -0.12 -6.57 -13.40
C LEU A 110 -0.90 -7.29 -14.49
N TRP A 111 -1.83 -8.17 -14.10
CA TRP A 111 -2.68 -8.88 -15.05
C TRP A 111 -3.50 -7.93 -15.94
N ASN A 112 -4.15 -6.91 -15.34
CA ASN A 112 -4.97 -5.96 -16.08
C ASN A 112 -4.13 -5.12 -17.06
N THR A 113 -2.91 -4.77 -16.66
CA THR A 113 -1.93 -4.05 -17.48
C THR A 113 -1.46 -4.90 -18.65
N LEU A 114 -1.06 -6.15 -18.41
CA LEU A 114 -0.64 -7.08 -19.46
C LEU A 114 -1.76 -7.27 -20.49
N LYS A 115 -3.00 -7.51 -20.04
CA LYS A 115 -4.14 -7.65 -20.95
C LYS A 115 -4.42 -6.38 -21.76
N THR A 116 -4.22 -5.21 -21.17
CA THR A 116 -4.39 -3.92 -21.88
C THR A 116 -3.31 -3.74 -22.94
N ALA A 117 -2.05 -4.02 -22.59
CA ALA A 117 -0.92 -3.89 -23.51
C ALA A 117 -0.98 -4.90 -24.66
N THR A 118 -1.29 -6.18 -24.38
CA THR A 118 -1.34 -7.22 -25.42
C THR A 118 -2.53 -7.11 -26.37
N ASN A 119 -3.62 -6.47 -25.93
CA ASN A 119 -4.79 -6.24 -26.77
C ASN A 119 -4.67 -4.95 -27.60
N GLY A 120 -3.71 -4.09 -27.29
CA GLY A 120 -3.44 -2.85 -28.00
C GLY A 120 -2.23 -2.91 -28.91
N ARG A 121 -1.95 -1.80 -29.58
CA ARG A 121 -0.70 -1.55 -30.28
C ARG A 121 -0.15 -0.24 -29.75
N SER A 122 1.17 -0.15 -29.60
CA SER A 122 1.79 1.12 -29.26
C SER A 122 1.43 2.16 -30.33
N VAL A 123 1.01 3.34 -29.87
CA VAL A 123 0.68 4.47 -30.74
C VAL A 123 1.52 5.68 -30.36
N ASP A 124 1.86 6.49 -31.34
CA ASP A 124 2.45 7.80 -31.10
C ASP A 124 1.39 8.73 -30.48
N VAL A 125 1.50 8.92 -29.17
CA VAL A 125 0.60 9.79 -28.43
C VAL A 125 1.05 11.24 -28.67
N GLN A 126 0.18 12.04 -29.28
CA GLN A 126 0.38 13.48 -29.41
C GLN A 126 0.42 14.11 -28.02
N ILE A 127 1.56 14.69 -27.65
CA ILE A 127 1.73 15.40 -26.38
C ILE A 127 1.01 16.75 -26.53
N PRO A 128 -0.02 17.05 -25.72
CA PRO A 128 -0.66 18.37 -25.75
C PRO A 128 0.39 19.44 -25.46
N ALA A 129 0.45 20.48 -26.31
CA ALA A 129 1.30 21.63 -26.03
C ALA A 129 0.88 22.23 -24.66
N PRO A 130 1.84 22.64 -23.80
CA PRO A 130 1.51 23.33 -22.57
C PRO A 130 0.67 24.57 -22.90
N ALA A 131 -0.42 24.78 -22.16
CA ALA A 131 -1.36 25.88 -22.41
C ALA A 131 -0.72 27.28 -22.33
N HIS A 132 0.48 27.37 -21.75
CA HIS A 132 1.30 28.56 -21.65
C HIS A 132 2.75 28.20 -21.98
N ALA A 133 3.17 28.47 -23.22
CA ALA A 133 4.55 28.60 -23.64
C ALA A 133 4.65 29.87 -24.50
#